data_AF-A0A951ZC06-F1
#
_entry.id   AF-A0A951ZC06-F1
#
_cell.length_a   1.000
_cell.length_b   1.000
_cell.length_c   1.000
_cell.angle_alpha   90.00
_cell.angle_beta   90.00
_cell.angle_gamma   90.00
#
_symmetry.space_group_name_H-M   'P 1'
#
loop_
_entity.id
_entity.type
_entity.pdbx_description
1 polymer ?
#
loop_
_entity_poly.entity_id
_entity_poly.type
_entity_poly.pdbx_seq_one_letter_code
_entity_poly.pdbx_strand_id
1 'polypeptide(L)'
;MNSHLLCRVIAIMLAASLLGACVPMRFPVFDVSGEGQKQAGYCIAGIKNVLLAEAPHGVHINWWAENRGPEGSLWLRIYLEIPEGVSVRFESERLQLESPGWTEPKGLSIKAITAPGPLQFAADALLVGPVDPARQRHLLWFLPDSRGNAYRTDIPFVSEFSVRLPPMSINGEPWQAGPVSFTAARRWGMYTCIQ
;
A
#
# COMPACT_ATOMS: atom_id res chain seq x y z
N MET A 1 -48.58 -2.98 32.86
CA MET A 1 -47.61 -2.77 31.77
C MET A 1 -46.33 -3.50 32.14
N ASN A 2 -45.95 -4.54 31.39
CA ASN A 2 -44.92 -5.51 31.79
C ASN A 2 -43.50 -4.94 31.67
N SER A 3 -42.91 -4.59 32.81
CA SER A 3 -41.52 -4.16 33.01
C SER A 3 -40.48 -5.14 32.44
N HIS A 4 -40.85 -6.42 32.26
CA HIS A 4 -39.99 -7.43 31.63
C HIS A 4 -39.80 -7.24 30.12
N LEU A 5 -40.74 -6.59 29.41
CA LEU A 5 -40.59 -6.32 27.98
C LEU A 5 -39.59 -5.19 27.72
N LEU A 6 -39.62 -4.15 28.55
CA LEU A 6 -38.71 -3.00 28.46
C LEU A 6 -37.25 -3.41 28.70
N CYS A 7 -37.04 -4.30 29.68
CA CYS A 7 -35.70 -4.79 30.01
C CYS A 7 -35.07 -5.65 28.90
N ARG A 8 -35.89 -6.42 28.15
CA ARG A 8 -35.42 -7.24 27.02
C ARG A 8 -35.07 -6.39 25.79
N VAL A 9 -35.84 -5.33 25.52
CA VAL A 9 -35.55 -4.41 24.40
C VAL A 9 -34.27 -3.60 24.66
N ILE A 10 -34.05 -3.15 25.90
CA ILE A 10 -32.83 -2.45 26.31
C ILE A 10 -31.61 -3.37 26.22
N ALA A 11 -31.73 -4.63 26.63
CA ALA A 11 -30.64 -5.61 26.53
C ALA A 11 -30.25 -5.94 25.09
N ILE A 12 -31.20 -5.99 24.14
CA ILE A 12 -30.92 -6.23 22.72
C ILE A 12 -30.25 -4.99 22.08
N MET A 13 -30.68 -3.77 22.44
CA MET A 13 -30.05 -2.53 21.98
C MET A 13 -28.64 -2.34 22.56
N LEU A 14 -28.41 -2.77 23.81
CA LEU A 14 -27.08 -2.80 24.43
C LEU A 14 -26.18 -3.90 23.83
N ALA A 15 -26.71 -5.07 23.50
CA ALA A 15 -25.97 -6.10 22.80
C ALA A 15 -25.58 -5.67 21.36
N ALA A 16 -26.46 -4.91 20.68
CA ALA A 16 -26.18 -4.34 19.36
C ALA A 16 -25.17 -3.18 19.40
N SER A 17 -24.97 -2.53 20.56
CA SER A 17 -23.93 -1.49 20.73
C SER A 17 -22.61 -2.07 21.26
N LEU A 18 -22.63 -3.26 21.87
CA LEU A 18 -21.43 -3.98 22.30
C LEU A 18 -20.82 -4.88 21.20
N LEU A 19 -21.58 -5.21 20.16
CA LEU A 19 -21.05 -5.74 18.90
C LEU A 19 -20.59 -4.56 18.04
N GLY A 20 -19.35 -4.12 18.24
CA GLY A 20 -18.70 -2.97 17.60
C GLY A 20 -19.28 -2.64 16.24
N ALA A 21 -20.11 -1.59 16.21
CA ALA A 21 -20.85 -1.18 15.04
C ALA A 21 -19.86 -0.91 13.89
N CYS A 22 -19.88 -1.75 12.86
CA CYS A 22 -19.30 -1.48 11.55
C CYS A 22 -20.09 -0.33 10.90
N VAL A 23 -19.92 0.89 11.40
CA VAL A 23 -20.63 2.07 10.88
C VAL A 23 -20.05 2.40 9.51
N PRO A 24 -20.88 2.45 8.45
CA PRO A 24 -20.40 2.89 7.15
C PRO A 24 -19.91 4.35 7.24
N MET A 25 -18.70 4.59 6.75
CA MET A 25 -18.08 5.92 6.77
C MET A 25 -17.44 6.21 5.41
N ARG A 26 -17.32 7.49 5.05
CA ARG A 26 -16.53 7.91 3.88
C ARG A 26 -15.07 8.06 4.27
N PHE A 27 -14.23 7.20 3.71
CA PHE A 27 -12.79 7.23 3.91
C PHE A 27 -12.13 8.04 2.78
N PRO A 28 -11.23 8.97 3.11
CA PRO A 28 -10.34 9.54 2.13
C PRO A 28 -9.35 8.47 1.69
N VAL A 29 -9.27 8.24 0.39
CA VAL A 29 -8.40 7.23 -0.23
C VAL A 29 -7.78 7.80 -1.50
N PHE A 30 -6.85 7.06 -2.08
CA PHE A 30 -6.53 7.17 -3.49
C PHE A 30 -7.19 6.02 -4.24
N ASP A 31 -8.01 6.33 -5.24
CA ASP A 31 -8.36 5.34 -6.25
C ASP A 31 -7.10 5.06 -7.08
N VAL A 32 -6.81 3.78 -7.29
CA VAL A 32 -5.61 3.34 -8.02
C VAL A 32 -6.00 2.79 -9.40
N SER A 33 -5.16 3.00 -10.41
CA SER A 33 -5.31 2.43 -11.76
C SER A 33 -3.96 2.15 -12.40
N GLY A 34 -3.90 1.16 -13.27
CA GLY A 34 -2.70 0.71 -13.97
C GLY A 34 -2.91 -0.71 -14.49
N GLU A 35 -1.85 -1.31 -15.03
CA GLU A 35 -1.85 -2.73 -15.40
C GLU A 35 -1.85 -3.60 -14.14
N GLY A 36 -2.87 -4.46 -14.00
CA GLY A 36 -3.01 -5.33 -12.84
C GLY A 36 -4.45 -5.44 -12.33
N GLN A 37 -4.61 -6.03 -11.15
CA GLN A 37 -5.90 -6.26 -10.51
C GLN A 37 -6.06 -5.40 -9.25
N LYS A 38 -7.23 -4.79 -9.08
CA LYS A 38 -7.56 -4.05 -7.86
C LYS A 38 -7.97 -5.00 -6.74
N GLN A 39 -7.30 -4.89 -5.60
CA GLN A 39 -7.56 -5.66 -4.39
C GLN A 39 -8.07 -4.78 -3.25
N ALA A 40 -8.72 -5.42 -2.28
CA ALA A 40 -9.15 -4.75 -1.07
C ALA A 40 -7.93 -4.35 -0.23
N GLY A 41 -7.99 -3.16 0.36
CA GLY A 41 -6.99 -2.72 1.34
C GLY A 41 -7.16 -3.42 2.69
N TYR A 42 -6.26 -3.10 3.63
CA TYR A 42 -6.35 -3.57 5.01
C TYR A 42 -7.33 -2.69 5.83
N CYS A 43 -8.02 -3.28 6.80
CA CYS A 43 -8.93 -2.62 7.75
C CYS A 43 -10.18 -1.89 7.22
N ILE A 44 -10.41 -1.77 5.91
CA ILE A 44 -11.62 -1.13 5.40
C ILE A 44 -12.30 -2.04 4.35
N ALA A 45 -13.41 -2.66 4.76
CA ALA A 45 -14.23 -3.44 3.85
C ALA A 45 -14.95 -2.54 2.84
N GLY A 46 -15.08 -3.03 1.60
CA GLY A 46 -15.80 -2.36 0.52
C GLY A 46 -14.97 -1.41 -0.34
N ILE A 47 -13.70 -1.16 0.00
CA ILE A 47 -12.80 -0.29 -0.78
C ILE A 47 -11.67 -1.13 -1.40
N LYS A 48 -11.53 -1.04 -2.73
CA LYS A 48 -10.43 -1.64 -3.48
C LYS A 48 -9.45 -0.56 -3.96
N ASN A 49 -8.46 -0.25 -3.13
CA ASN A 49 -7.47 0.80 -3.36
C ASN A 49 -6.02 0.29 -3.41
N VAL A 50 -5.84 -1.02 -3.45
CA VAL A 50 -4.54 -1.66 -3.70
C VAL A 50 -4.53 -2.15 -5.14
N LEU A 51 -3.45 -1.91 -5.88
CA LEU A 51 -3.25 -2.50 -7.20
C LEU A 51 -2.18 -3.59 -7.09
N LEU A 52 -2.53 -4.81 -7.46
CA LEU A 52 -1.61 -5.93 -7.63
C LEU A 52 -1.24 -6.04 -9.11
N ALA A 53 -0.01 -5.72 -9.45
CA ALA A 53 0.58 -5.97 -10.77
C ALA A 53 1.37 -7.28 -10.72
N GLU A 54 1.31 -8.05 -11.81
CA GLU A 54 2.07 -9.29 -11.98
C GLU A 54 3.22 -9.05 -12.95
N ALA A 55 4.40 -9.51 -12.58
CA ALA A 55 5.61 -9.49 -13.37
C ALA A 55 6.03 -10.95 -13.70
N PRO A 56 6.98 -11.16 -14.64
CA PRO A 56 7.48 -12.48 -14.97
C PRO A 56 7.87 -13.31 -13.75
N HIS A 57 7.79 -14.64 -13.92
CA HIS A 57 8.14 -15.62 -12.88
C HIS A 57 7.31 -15.50 -11.59
N GLY A 58 6.09 -14.95 -11.66
CA GLY A 58 5.18 -14.87 -10.53
C GLY A 58 5.55 -13.81 -9.48
N VAL A 59 6.42 -12.86 -9.85
CA VAL A 59 6.72 -11.71 -8.98
C VAL A 59 5.49 -10.80 -8.93
N HIS A 60 5.04 -10.47 -7.73
CA HIS A 60 3.92 -9.58 -7.52
C HIS A 60 4.38 -8.23 -7.01
N ILE A 61 3.81 -7.15 -7.54
CA ILE A 61 4.08 -5.79 -7.09
C ILE A 61 2.76 -5.17 -6.64
N ASN A 62 2.70 -4.82 -5.38
CA ASN A 62 1.52 -4.23 -4.79
C ASN A 62 1.73 -2.77 -4.50
N TRP A 63 0.74 -1.99 -4.89
CA TRP A 63 0.78 -0.54 -4.87
C TRP A 63 -0.36 0.00 -4.02
N TRP A 64 -0.02 0.91 -3.10
CA TRP A 64 -1.01 1.59 -2.28
C TRP A 64 -0.53 2.98 -1.90
N ALA A 65 -1.46 3.94 -1.86
CA ALA A 65 -1.18 5.29 -1.39
C ALA A 65 -2.23 5.74 -0.35
N GLU A 66 -1.80 6.53 0.62
CA GLU A 66 -2.65 7.04 1.68
C GLU A 66 -2.88 8.55 1.55
N ASN A 67 -4.14 8.95 1.71
CA ASN A 67 -4.61 10.34 1.64
C ASN A 67 -4.63 11.01 3.05
N ARG A 68 -3.80 10.51 3.98
CA ARG A 68 -3.69 11.02 5.36
C ARG A 68 -2.25 10.92 5.86
N GLY A 69 -1.32 11.63 5.21
CA GLY A 69 -0.03 11.90 5.83
C GLY A 69 -0.21 12.95 6.94
N PRO A 70 0.28 12.73 8.19
CA PRO A 70 0.18 13.69 9.30
C PRO A 70 0.89 15.04 9.05
N GLU A 71 1.51 15.24 7.89
CA GLU A 71 2.37 16.39 7.58
C GLU A 71 2.22 16.89 6.13
N GLY A 72 1.12 16.56 5.44
CA GLY A 72 0.86 17.10 4.09
C GLY A 72 1.77 16.55 2.98
N SER A 73 2.46 15.42 3.20
CA SER A 73 3.19 14.68 2.17
C SER A 73 2.43 13.43 1.69
N LEU A 74 2.81 12.93 0.51
CA LEU A 74 2.31 11.66 0.01
C LEU A 74 2.88 10.50 0.82
N TRP A 75 2.02 9.54 1.12
CA TRP A 75 2.36 8.25 1.71
C TRP A 75 2.17 7.18 0.65
N LEU A 76 3.23 6.45 0.36
CA LEU A 76 3.28 5.46 -0.71
C LEU A 76 3.83 4.15 -0.14
N ARG A 77 3.09 3.06 -0.32
CA ARG A 77 3.50 1.71 0.06
C ARG A 77 3.60 0.87 -1.22
N ILE A 78 4.82 0.41 -1.50
CA ILE A 78 5.11 -0.51 -2.59
C ILE A 78 5.79 -1.73 -1.99
N TYR A 79 5.19 -2.90 -2.17
CA TYR A 79 5.81 -4.16 -1.77
C TYR A 79 5.89 -5.14 -2.93
N LEU A 80 7.01 -5.84 -2.99
CA LEU A 80 7.27 -6.92 -3.91
C LEU A 80 7.08 -8.24 -3.18
N GLU A 81 6.34 -9.17 -3.75
CA GLU A 81 6.35 -10.56 -3.32
C GLU A 81 7.18 -11.34 -4.33
N ILE A 82 8.32 -11.87 -3.88
CA ILE A 82 9.28 -12.56 -4.73
C ILE A 82 9.19 -14.06 -4.41
N PRO A 83 8.74 -14.91 -5.35
CA PRO A 83 8.64 -16.35 -5.15
C PRO A 83 10.00 -16.99 -4.88
N GLU A 84 9.99 -18.14 -4.20
CA GLU A 84 11.20 -18.91 -3.90
C GLU A 84 12.08 -19.11 -5.15
N GLY A 85 13.38 -18.80 -5.02
CA GLY A 85 14.36 -19.00 -6.08
C GLY A 85 14.32 -17.98 -7.21
N VAL A 86 13.33 -17.08 -7.24
CA VAL A 86 13.30 -15.95 -8.18
C VAL A 86 14.18 -14.83 -7.67
N SER A 87 14.96 -14.23 -8.56
CA SER A 87 15.84 -13.10 -8.25
C SER A 87 15.32 -11.80 -8.89
N VAL A 88 15.40 -10.69 -8.16
CA VAL A 88 14.96 -9.37 -8.62
C VAL A 88 16.00 -8.32 -8.22
N ARG A 89 16.34 -7.41 -9.13
CA ARG A 89 17.18 -6.25 -8.85
C ARG A 89 16.65 -5.01 -9.57
N PHE A 90 16.58 -3.87 -8.88
CA PHE A 90 16.29 -2.60 -9.53
C PHE A 90 17.53 -2.08 -10.27
N GLU A 91 17.35 -1.57 -11.50
CA GLU A 91 18.44 -0.98 -12.29
C GLU A 91 18.77 0.46 -11.85
N SER A 92 17.93 1.05 -10.99
CA SER A 92 18.12 2.38 -10.41
C SER A 92 17.43 2.45 -9.04
N GLU A 93 17.97 3.27 -8.15
CA GLU A 93 17.40 3.49 -6.81
C GLU A 93 16.26 4.51 -6.80
N ARG A 94 15.82 5.01 -7.96
CA ARG A 94 14.84 6.10 -8.05
C ARG A 94 13.59 5.71 -8.83
N LEU A 95 12.44 5.95 -8.22
CA LEU A 95 11.16 5.99 -8.91
C LEU A 95 10.96 7.37 -9.53
N GLN A 96 10.13 7.42 -10.55
CA GLN A 96 9.67 8.68 -11.13
C GLN A 96 8.21 8.87 -10.78
N LEU A 97 7.86 10.08 -10.34
CA LEU A 97 6.50 10.50 -10.11
C LEU A 97 6.15 11.64 -11.04
N GLU A 98 4.93 11.63 -11.55
CA GLU A 98 4.40 12.69 -12.40
C GLU A 98 3.06 13.16 -11.84
N SER A 99 2.74 14.43 -12.02
CA SER A 99 1.45 15.00 -11.65
C SER A 99 1.13 16.14 -12.62
N PRO A 100 -0.14 16.33 -13.03
CA PRO A 100 -0.51 17.40 -13.95
C PRO A 100 -0.11 18.81 -13.49
N GLY A 101 0.05 19.02 -12.18
CA GLY A 101 0.44 20.30 -11.59
C GLY A 101 1.96 20.52 -11.48
N TRP A 102 2.79 19.57 -11.89
CA TRP A 102 4.26 19.71 -11.84
C TRP A 102 4.82 20.07 -13.21
N THR A 103 5.80 20.97 -13.24
CA THR A 103 6.50 21.35 -14.48
C THR A 103 7.40 20.24 -15.00
N GLU A 104 7.88 19.36 -14.10
CA GLU A 104 8.73 18.22 -14.43
C GLU A 104 8.44 17.01 -13.52
N PRO A 105 8.73 15.79 -13.98
CA PRO A 105 8.67 14.60 -13.13
C PRO A 105 9.59 14.72 -11.91
N LYS A 106 9.15 14.23 -10.75
CA LYS A 106 9.93 14.20 -9.52
C LYS A 106 10.52 12.82 -9.28
N GLY A 107 11.82 12.77 -8.97
CA GLY A 107 12.48 11.54 -8.54
C GLY A 107 12.24 11.27 -7.07
N LEU A 108 11.84 10.04 -6.72
CA LEU A 108 11.75 9.57 -5.34
C LEU A 108 12.77 8.46 -5.11
N SER A 109 13.68 8.66 -4.16
CA SER A 109 14.75 7.69 -3.88
C SER A 109 14.26 6.59 -2.95
N ILE A 110 14.49 5.33 -3.34
CA ILE A 110 14.43 4.16 -2.48
C ILE A 110 15.67 4.21 -1.59
N LYS A 111 15.48 4.35 -0.28
CA LYS A 111 16.60 4.39 0.69
C LYS A 111 17.00 3.00 1.14
N ALA A 112 16.03 2.10 1.22
CA ALA A 112 16.24 0.72 1.59
C ALA A 112 15.07 -0.13 1.12
N ILE A 113 15.29 -1.44 1.16
CA ILE A 113 14.27 -2.45 0.97
C ILE A 113 14.26 -3.31 2.24
N THR A 114 13.11 -3.53 2.85
CA THR A 114 13.01 -4.36 4.06
C THR A 114 12.21 -5.62 3.80
N ALA A 115 12.62 -6.74 4.40
CA ALA A 115 11.83 -7.96 4.46
C ALA A 115 11.32 -8.20 5.90
N PRO A 116 10.29 -9.03 6.11
CA PRO A 116 9.83 -9.43 7.44
C PRO A 116 10.98 -9.86 8.36
N GLY A 117 11.02 -9.26 9.55
CA GLY A 117 12.12 -9.38 10.50
C GLY A 117 13.05 -8.14 10.48
N PRO A 118 14.29 -8.25 11.01
CA PRO A 118 15.23 -7.13 11.07
C PRO A 118 16.02 -6.93 9.76
N LEU A 119 15.54 -7.50 8.64
CA LEU A 119 16.29 -7.55 7.39
C LEU A 119 16.10 -6.26 6.58
N GLN A 120 17.22 -5.62 6.25
CA GLN A 120 17.28 -4.42 5.44
C GLN A 120 18.33 -4.61 4.35
N PHE A 121 17.97 -4.25 3.12
CA PHE A 121 18.79 -4.31 1.93
C PHE A 121 18.97 -2.91 1.35
N ALA A 122 20.08 -2.69 0.65
CA ALA A 122 20.26 -1.52 -0.20
C ALA A 122 19.24 -1.53 -1.35
N ALA A 123 18.98 -0.36 -1.94
CA ALA A 123 18.01 -0.22 -3.02
C ALA A 123 18.43 -0.95 -4.31
N ASP A 124 19.73 -1.11 -4.54
CA ASP A 124 20.34 -1.79 -5.68
C ASP A 124 20.65 -3.28 -5.40
N ALA A 125 20.27 -3.79 -4.23
CA ALA A 125 20.56 -5.17 -3.84
C ALA A 125 19.86 -6.18 -4.76
N LEU A 126 20.55 -7.30 -5.01
CA LEU A 126 19.92 -8.49 -5.59
C LEU A 126 19.06 -9.17 -4.53
N LEU A 127 17.75 -9.10 -4.68
CA LEU A 127 16.80 -9.78 -3.83
C LEU A 127 16.56 -11.19 -4.37
N VAL A 128 16.56 -12.19 -3.50
CA VAL A 128 16.22 -13.57 -3.86
C VAL A 128 15.06 -14.02 -3.00
N GLY A 129 14.01 -14.53 -3.64
CA GLY A 129 12.83 -15.00 -2.95
C GLY A 129 13.17 -16.13 -1.97
N PRO A 130 12.83 -15.99 -0.68
CA PRO A 130 13.15 -16.96 0.33
C PRO A 130 12.25 -18.20 0.23
N VAL A 131 12.76 -19.33 0.75
CA VAL A 131 11.99 -20.58 0.91
C VAL A 131 10.78 -20.38 1.85
N ASP A 132 10.94 -19.54 2.89
CA ASP A 132 9.86 -19.23 3.82
C ASP A 132 8.86 -18.23 3.20
N PRO A 133 7.61 -18.65 2.91
CA PRO A 133 6.61 -17.78 2.31
C PRO A 133 6.29 -16.54 3.15
N ALA A 134 6.43 -16.64 4.48
CA ALA A 134 6.18 -15.51 5.38
C ALA A 134 7.18 -14.36 5.17
N ARG A 135 8.30 -14.59 4.48
CA ARG A 135 9.36 -13.62 4.22
C ARG A 135 9.44 -13.14 2.76
N GLN A 136 8.54 -13.60 1.89
CA GLN A 136 8.58 -13.26 0.45
C GLN A 136 8.30 -11.78 0.16
N ARG A 137 7.76 -11.05 1.14
CA ARG A 137 7.42 -9.62 1.02
C ARG A 137 8.62 -8.72 1.23
N HIS A 138 8.86 -7.83 0.29
CA HIS A 138 9.93 -6.84 0.33
C HIS A 138 9.32 -5.46 0.16
N LEU A 139 9.46 -4.60 1.16
CA LEU A 139 8.86 -3.28 1.23
C LEU A 139 9.89 -2.20 0.88
N LEU A 140 9.54 -1.29 -0.02
CA LEU A 140 10.37 -0.13 -0.35
C LEU A 140 10.24 0.96 0.73
N TRP A 141 11.38 1.52 1.16
CA TRP A 141 11.46 2.61 2.14
C TRP A 141 11.95 3.90 1.47
N PHE A 142 11.30 5.03 1.76
CA PHE A 142 11.62 6.32 1.12
C PHE A 142 12.19 7.36 2.09
N LEU A 143 11.53 7.61 3.22
CA LEU A 143 12.04 8.45 4.30
C LEU A 143 11.95 7.69 5.62
N PRO A 144 13.03 7.01 6.07
CA PRO A 144 13.03 6.43 7.39
C PRO A 144 12.92 7.56 8.43
N ASP A 145 11.89 7.50 9.27
CA ASP A 145 11.80 8.35 10.46
C ASP A 145 12.10 7.55 11.73
N SER A 146 12.25 8.25 12.86
CA SER A 146 12.53 7.63 14.16
C SER A 146 11.40 6.74 14.68
N ARG A 147 10.23 6.72 14.01
CA ARG A 147 9.09 5.87 14.31
C ARG A 147 9.03 4.64 13.38
N GLY A 148 9.98 4.51 12.46
CA GLY A 148 10.03 3.39 11.50
C GLY A 148 9.02 3.52 10.36
N ASN A 149 8.51 4.73 10.06
CA ASN A 149 7.55 4.92 8.97
C ASN A 149 8.24 4.82 7.61
N ALA A 150 8.24 3.61 7.05
CA ALA A 150 8.80 3.30 5.74
C ALA A 150 8.15 4.04 4.55
N TYR A 151 6.85 4.36 4.68
CA TYR A 151 5.96 4.72 3.56
C TYR A 151 5.92 6.22 3.25
N ARG A 152 6.47 7.03 4.15
CA ARG A 152 6.44 8.49 4.03
C ARG A 152 7.40 8.92 2.92
N THR A 153 6.94 9.82 2.05
CA THR A 153 7.77 10.47 1.04
C THR A 153 8.04 11.93 1.39
N ASP A 154 9.03 12.54 0.72
CA ASP A 154 9.31 13.99 0.74
C ASP A 154 8.45 14.76 -0.27
N ILE A 155 7.58 14.07 -1.01
CA ILE A 155 6.74 14.66 -2.04
C ILE A 155 5.50 15.29 -1.38
N PRO A 156 5.23 16.59 -1.59
CA PRO A 156 4.01 17.22 -1.11
C PRO A 156 2.76 16.52 -1.64
N PHE A 157 1.70 16.53 -0.83
CA PHE A 157 0.40 16.00 -1.22
C PHE A 157 -0.10 16.65 -2.52
N VAL A 158 -0.58 15.80 -3.43
CA VAL A 158 -1.30 16.20 -4.64
C VAL A 158 -2.51 15.29 -4.82
N SER A 159 -3.56 15.81 -5.45
CA SER A 159 -4.80 15.06 -5.67
C SER A 159 -4.70 14.01 -6.77
N GLU A 160 -3.74 14.14 -7.67
CA GLU A 160 -3.53 13.20 -8.77
C GLU A 160 -2.04 13.09 -9.06
N PHE A 161 -1.54 11.86 -9.14
CA PHE A 161 -0.17 11.58 -9.54
C PHE A 161 -0.05 10.17 -10.11
N SER A 162 0.99 9.93 -10.91
CA SER A 162 1.41 8.60 -11.32
C SER A 162 2.79 8.29 -10.78
N VAL A 163 3.09 7.00 -10.63
CA VAL A 163 4.38 6.49 -10.18
C VAL A 163 4.87 5.44 -11.18
N ARG A 164 6.14 5.50 -11.55
CA ARG A 164 6.83 4.49 -12.35
C ARG A 164 8.00 3.93 -11.54
N LEU A 165 8.02 2.60 -11.37
CA LEU A 165 9.20 1.92 -10.84
C LEU A 165 10.36 2.04 -11.83
N PRO A 166 11.62 2.11 -11.34
CA PRO A 166 12.77 1.92 -12.21
C PRO A 166 12.69 0.55 -12.89
N PRO A 167 13.36 0.38 -14.05
CA PRO A 167 13.50 -0.92 -14.67
C PRO A 167 14.05 -1.94 -13.68
N MET A 168 13.65 -3.20 -13.82
CA MET A 168 14.12 -4.30 -13.00
C MET A 168 14.72 -5.39 -13.87
N SER A 169 15.67 -6.11 -13.31
CA SER A 169 16.09 -7.41 -13.82
C SER A 169 15.46 -8.50 -12.98
N ILE A 170 14.68 -9.40 -13.59
CA ILE A 170 14.05 -10.55 -12.95
C ILE A 170 14.68 -11.80 -13.54
N ASN A 171 15.38 -12.61 -12.73
CA ASN A 171 16.19 -13.74 -13.20
C ASN A 171 17.17 -13.38 -14.34
N GLY A 172 17.67 -12.15 -14.34
CA GLY A 172 18.55 -11.64 -15.39
C GLY A 172 17.83 -11.03 -16.59
N GLU A 173 16.52 -11.20 -16.72
CA GLU A 173 15.73 -10.65 -17.83
C GLU A 173 15.25 -9.22 -17.52
N PRO A 174 15.41 -8.26 -18.44
CA PRO A 174 14.95 -6.90 -18.23
C PRO A 174 13.42 -6.84 -18.26
N TRP A 175 12.84 -6.13 -17.31
CA TRP A 175 11.40 -5.93 -17.18
C TRP A 175 11.09 -4.52 -16.69
N GLN A 176 10.01 -3.93 -17.21
CA GLN A 176 9.56 -2.60 -16.85
C GLN A 176 8.07 -2.63 -16.54
N ALA A 177 7.70 -2.17 -15.34
CA ALA A 177 6.31 -1.93 -14.99
C ALA A 177 5.74 -0.76 -15.79
N GLY A 178 4.48 -0.87 -16.21
CA GLY A 178 3.67 0.28 -16.60
C GLY A 178 3.50 1.27 -15.43
N PRO A 179 3.16 2.55 -15.71
CA PRO A 179 2.90 3.52 -14.67
C PRO A 179 1.63 3.17 -13.89
N VAL A 180 1.62 3.48 -12.59
CA VAL A 180 0.46 3.34 -11.70
C VAL A 180 -0.03 4.72 -11.31
N SER A 181 -1.29 5.03 -11.59
CA SER A 181 -1.91 6.32 -11.27
C SER A 181 -2.77 6.24 -10.02
N PHE A 182 -2.75 7.33 -9.27
CA PHE A 182 -3.49 7.52 -8.03
C PHE A 182 -4.28 8.82 -8.10
N THR A 183 -5.58 8.75 -7.78
CA THR A 183 -6.47 9.91 -7.74
C THR A 183 -7.19 9.98 -6.40
N ALA A 184 -7.06 11.11 -5.71
CA ALA A 184 -7.67 11.34 -4.41
C ALA A 184 -9.20 11.28 -4.53
N ALA A 185 -9.82 10.45 -3.68
CA ALA A 185 -11.25 10.21 -3.69
C ALA A 185 -11.79 10.04 -2.26
N ARG A 186 -13.12 10.00 -2.14
CA ARG A 186 -13.82 9.61 -0.91
C ARG A 186 -14.77 8.46 -1.19
N ARG A 187 -14.45 7.28 -0.65
CA ARG A 187 -15.22 6.04 -0.85
C ARG A 187 -15.92 5.64 0.44
N TRP A 188 -17.14 5.13 0.31
CA TRP A 188 -17.83 4.50 1.44
C TRP A 188 -17.21 3.14 1.73
N GLY A 189 -16.99 2.85 3.00
CA GLY A 189 -16.51 1.55 3.46
C GLY A 189 -16.93 1.31 4.90
N MET A 190 -16.55 0.16 5.44
CA MET A 190 -16.72 -0.18 6.85
C MET A 190 -15.36 -0.47 7.46
N TYR A 191 -15.02 0.20 8.57
CA TYR A 191 -13.79 -0.12 9.29
C TYR A 191 -13.95 -1.48 9.97
N THR A 192 -13.01 -2.40 9.75
CA THR A 192 -13.09 -3.79 10.23
C THR A 192 -11.98 -4.18 11.20
N CYS A 193 -11.02 -3.29 11.46
CA CYS A 193 -10.01 -3.53 12.48
C CYS A 193 -10.50 -3.09 13.86
N ILE A 194 -10.14 -3.83 14.89
CA ILE A 194 -10.31 -3.41 16.28
C ILE A 194 -8.97 -2.79 16.68
N GLN A 195 -8.99 -1.54 17.14
CA GLN A 195 -7.80 -0.88 17.70
C GLN A 195 -7.56 -1.31 19.13
#